data_AF-A0A2G5E1R4-F1
#
_entry.id   AF-A0A2G5E1R4-F1
#
_cell.length_a   1.000
_cell.length_b   1.000
_cell.length_c   1.000
_cell.angle_alpha   90.00
_cell.angle_beta   90.00
_cell.angle_gamma   90.00
#
_symmetry.space_group_name_H-M   'P 1'
#
loop_
_entity.id
_entity.type
_entity.pdbx_description
1 polymer ?
#
loop_
_entity_poly.entity_id
_entity_poly.type
_entity_poly.pdbx_seq_one_letter_code
_entity_poly.pdbx_strand_id
1 'polypeptide(L)'
;MDLSWCRFVGALVVAILLCLQGFCYSEQAPNYSFVHDSTSAPNISYYDYIIIGGGTAGCPLAATLSQNYSVLLIERGGSPYGNPNITNLANFGASLSDNTPTSPAQPFISEDGVYNSRARVLGGGSCLNAGFYTRASVDYVNNAGWDGNLVNQSYQWVEKLVAFEPPMRQWQSAVRDGLLEVGVTPYNGFTYDHIIGTKVGGTIFDRDGHRHTAADLLEYANPKGLTVLLNATVHQILFRTKGKAKPTAHGVIFSDSLGIKHRAQLNKGSKNEIILSAGALGSPQLLMLSGVGPAEHLRSHNITVLVDQPMVGQGMSDNPMNAIYIPSPLDVEVSLIQVVGITPVGSYIEAASGANFGSPAGMQSFGMFEPQENSSLYVPIKVTQAWRSFSKQ
;
A
#
# COMPACT_ATOMS: atom_id res chain seq x y z
N MET A 1 54.07 32.02 -2.54
CA MET A 1 52.85 31.41 -3.10
C MET A 1 51.66 32.16 -2.52
N ASP A 2 50.92 32.86 -3.36
CA ASP A 2 49.94 33.87 -2.95
C ASP A 2 48.73 33.28 -2.24
N LEU A 3 48.36 33.90 -1.12
CA LEU A 3 47.17 33.59 -0.31
C LEU A 3 45.86 33.70 -1.13
N SER A 4 45.90 34.47 -2.22
CA SER A 4 44.83 34.61 -3.21
C SER A 4 44.55 33.30 -3.96
N TRP A 5 45.59 32.54 -4.33
CA TRP A 5 45.46 31.29 -5.08
C TRP A 5 44.81 30.19 -4.24
N CYS A 6 45.18 30.08 -2.97
CA CYS A 6 44.60 29.10 -2.05
C CYS A 6 43.12 29.37 -1.77
N ARG A 7 42.70 30.65 -1.71
CA ARG A 7 41.30 31.04 -1.57
C ARG A 7 40.47 30.73 -2.81
N PHE A 8 41.06 30.91 -4.00
CA PHE A 8 40.38 30.60 -5.26
C PHE A 8 40.18 29.10 -5.45
N VAL A 9 41.19 28.28 -5.12
CA VAL A 9 41.09 26.82 -5.16
C VAL A 9 40.10 26.30 -4.11
N GLY A 10 40.12 26.86 -2.89
CA GLY A 10 39.16 26.50 -1.84
C GLY A 10 37.71 26.82 -2.23
N ALA A 11 37.46 27.99 -2.84
CA ALA A 11 36.13 28.35 -3.33
C ALA A 11 35.67 27.46 -4.49
N LEU A 12 36.59 27.05 -5.38
CA LEU A 12 36.28 26.13 -6.48
C LEU A 12 35.92 24.73 -5.98
N VAL A 13 36.63 24.22 -4.96
CA VAL A 13 36.35 22.91 -4.34
C VAL A 13 35.00 22.93 -3.60
N VAL A 14 34.68 24.00 -2.89
CA VAL A 14 33.38 24.17 -2.24
C VAL A 14 32.25 24.29 -3.28
N ALA A 15 32.47 25.01 -4.39
CA ALA A 15 31.50 25.10 -5.47
C ALA A 15 31.28 23.73 -6.15
N ILE A 16 32.35 22.95 -6.38
CA ILE A 16 32.25 21.59 -6.93
C ILE A 16 31.54 20.65 -5.95
N LEU A 17 31.82 20.73 -4.64
CA LEU A 17 31.13 19.96 -3.61
C LEU A 17 29.64 20.35 -3.51
N LEU A 18 29.30 21.63 -3.62
CA LEU A 18 27.91 22.11 -3.66
C LEU A 18 27.20 21.72 -4.97
N CYS A 19 27.91 21.69 -6.10
CA CYS A 19 27.37 21.17 -7.37
C CYS A 19 27.21 19.64 -7.37
N LEU A 20 28.05 18.90 -6.64
CA LEU A 20 27.92 17.46 -6.44
C LEU A 20 26.83 17.10 -5.41
N GLN A 21 26.51 18.00 -4.47
CA GLN A 21 25.34 17.88 -3.59
C GLN A 21 24.02 18.36 -4.23
N GLY A 22 24.09 18.92 -5.45
CA GLY A 22 22.93 19.39 -6.22
C GLY A 22 22.26 18.33 -7.12
N PHE A 23 22.86 17.14 -7.27
CA PHE A 23 22.19 16.01 -7.91
C PHE A 23 21.37 15.29 -6.85
N CYS A 24 20.23 15.88 -6.50
CA CYS A 24 19.11 15.11 -5.99
C CYS A 24 18.77 14.10 -7.09
N TYR A 25 19.28 12.88 -6.99
CA TYR A 25 18.77 11.74 -7.72
C TYR A 25 17.37 11.48 -7.16
N SER A 26 16.40 12.31 -7.56
CA SER A 26 15.02 11.88 -7.61
C SER A 26 15.03 10.72 -8.58
N GLU A 27 14.88 9.51 -8.05
CA GLU A 27 14.77 8.28 -8.83
C GLU A 27 13.74 8.54 -9.93
N GLN A 28 14.20 8.60 -11.19
CA GLN A 28 13.32 8.90 -12.30
C GLN A 28 12.26 7.81 -12.36
N ALA A 29 10.99 8.21 -12.46
CA ALA A 29 9.89 7.27 -12.63
C ALA A 29 10.24 6.28 -13.76
N PRO A 30 10.00 4.97 -13.58
CA PRO A 30 10.07 4.04 -14.70
C PRO A 30 9.22 4.60 -15.84
N ASN A 31 9.81 4.72 -17.03
CA ASN A 31 9.12 5.27 -18.19
C ASN A 31 8.16 4.23 -18.77
N TYR A 32 7.07 3.97 -18.06
CA TYR A 32 6.01 3.07 -18.51
C TYR A 32 5.17 3.77 -19.58
N SER A 33 5.41 3.40 -20.84
CA SER A 33 4.67 3.94 -22.00
C SER A 33 3.16 3.69 -21.95
N PHE A 34 2.71 2.79 -21.07
CA PHE A 34 1.32 2.38 -20.89
C PHE A 34 0.62 3.06 -19.71
N VAL A 35 1.32 3.92 -18.95
CA VAL A 35 0.73 4.69 -17.85
C VAL A 35 0.39 6.09 -18.35
N HIS A 36 -0.87 6.48 -18.18
CA HIS A 36 -1.39 7.74 -18.66
C HIS A 36 -2.24 8.43 -17.60
N ASP A 37 -2.34 9.76 -17.69
CA ASP A 37 -3.39 10.48 -16.99
C ASP A 37 -4.76 10.17 -17.61
N SER A 38 -5.78 10.07 -16.77
CA SER A 38 -7.18 9.81 -17.17
C SER A 38 -7.73 10.74 -18.26
N THR A 39 -7.24 11.97 -18.37
CA THR A 39 -7.67 12.94 -19.39
C THR A 39 -7.33 12.52 -20.83
N SER A 40 -6.38 11.59 -20.98
CA SER A 40 -6.05 10.99 -22.29
C SER A 40 -7.00 9.87 -22.70
N ALA A 41 -7.89 9.43 -21.80
CA ALA A 41 -8.78 8.31 -22.07
C ALA A 41 -9.82 8.67 -23.15
N PRO A 42 -10.13 7.75 -24.08
CA PRO A 42 -11.22 7.97 -25.02
C PRO A 42 -12.58 7.96 -24.29
N ASN A 43 -13.61 8.55 -24.91
CA ASN A 43 -14.98 8.52 -24.37
C ASN A 43 -15.48 7.09 -24.14
N ILE A 44 -15.14 6.17 -25.05
CA ILE A 44 -15.45 4.74 -24.96
C ILE A 44 -14.20 3.93 -25.32
N SER A 45 -13.84 2.95 -24.50
CA SER A 45 -12.74 2.00 -24.73
C SER A 45 -13.15 0.55 -24.47
N TYR A 46 -12.38 -0.40 -24.99
CA TYR A 46 -12.66 -1.83 -24.90
C TYR A 46 -11.41 -2.63 -24.51
N TYR A 47 -11.57 -3.56 -23.57
CA TYR A 47 -10.49 -4.40 -23.03
C TYR A 47 -11.00 -5.80 -22.71
N ASP A 48 -10.12 -6.79 -22.64
CA ASP A 48 -10.48 -8.13 -22.20
C ASP A 48 -10.68 -8.18 -20.69
N TYR A 49 -9.87 -7.43 -19.93
CA TYR A 49 -10.02 -7.28 -18.49
C TYR A 49 -10.00 -5.81 -18.08
N ILE A 50 -10.87 -5.46 -17.14
CA ILE A 50 -10.87 -4.14 -16.50
C ILE A 50 -10.65 -4.35 -15.00
N ILE A 51 -9.54 -3.85 -14.48
CA ILE A 51 -9.19 -3.92 -13.06
C ILE A 51 -9.45 -2.55 -12.44
N ILE A 52 -10.26 -2.52 -11.39
CA ILE A 52 -10.62 -1.30 -10.67
C ILE A 52 -9.80 -1.22 -9.39
N GLY A 53 -8.86 -0.28 -9.33
CA GLY A 53 -7.93 -0.08 -8.22
C GLY A 53 -6.53 -0.60 -8.54
N GLY A 54 -5.59 0.33 -8.72
CA GLY A 54 -4.16 0.06 -8.94
C GLY A 54 -3.41 -0.10 -7.63
N GLY A 55 -3.95 -0.89 -6.71
CA GLY A 55 -3.36 -1.12 -5.38
C GLY A 55 -2.48 -2.36 -5.30
N THR A 56 -2.19 -2.80 -4.07
CA THR A 56 -1.30 -3.93 -3.75
C THR A 56 -1.65 -5.23 -4.49
N ALA A 57 -2.94 -5.54 -4.68
CA ALA A 57 -3.39 -6.69 -5.45
C ALA A 57 -3.62 -6.35 -6.95
N GLY A 58 -3.98 -5.11 -7.26
CA GLY A 58 -4.36 -4.69 -8.61
C GLY A 58 -3.19 -4.62 -9.58
N CYS A 59 -2.05 -4.08 -9.15
CA CYS A 59 -0.85 -3.97 -9.97
C CYS A 59 -0.29 -5.34 -10.43
N PRO A 60 0.01 -6.31 -9.53
CA PRO A 60 0.52 -7.61 -9.97
C PRO A 60 -0.49 -8.42 -10.79
N LEU A 61 -1.78 -8.27 -10.50
CA LEU A 61 -2.85 -8.87 -11.32
C LEU A 61 -2.85 -8.31 -12.75
N ALA A 62 -2.73 -6.98 -12.89
CA ALA A 62 -2.68 -6.32 -14.19
C ALA A 62 -1.44 -6.76 -14.99
N ALA A 63 -0.27 -6.80 -14.35
CA ALA A 63 0.96 -7.28 -14.97
C ALA A 63 0.82 -8.72 -15.47
N THR A 64 0.23 -9.59 -14.66
CA THR A 64 0.00 -11.01 -15.00
C THR A 64 -0.96 -11.18 -16.18
N LEU A 65 -2.11 -10.51 -16.16
CA LEU A 65 -3.11 -10.63 -17.23
C LEU A 65 -2.63 -10.00 -18.55
N SER A 66 -1.85 -8.92 -18.48
CA SER A 66 -1.36 -8.20 -19.66
C SER A 66 -0.48 -9.06 -20.57
N GLN A 67 0.10 -10.15 -20.05
CA GLN A 67 0.94 -11.06 -20.84
C GLN A 67 0.20 -11.61 -22.07
N ASN A 68 -1.09 -11.89 -21.93
CA ASN A 68 -1.89 -12.57 -22.95
C ASN A 68 -3.15 -11.82 -23.38
N TYR A 69 -3.49 -10.72 -22.70
CA TYR A 69 -4.77 -10.04 -22.87
C TYR A 69 -4.62 -8.53 -22.88
N SER A 70 -5.61 -7.84 -23.43
CA SER A 70 -5.74 -6.39 -23.28
C SER A 70 -6.35 -6.06 -21.92
N VAL A 71 -5.64 -5.27 -21.11
CA VAL A 71 -5.98 -4.97 -19.72
C VAL A 71 -6.03 -3.48 -19.50
N LEU A 72 -7.12 -3.01 -18.89
CA LEU A 72 -7.21 -1.66 -18.34
C LEU A 72 -7.10 -1.73 -16.81
N LEU A 73 -6.15 -1.00 -16.25
CA LEU A 73 -6.04 -0.73 -14.81
C LEU A 73 -6.45 0.71 -14.52
N ILE A 74 -7.47 0.91 -13.67
CA ILE A 74 -7.99 2.25 -13.34
C ILE A 74 -7.65 2.57 -11.88
N GLU A 75 -6.87 3.64 -11.66
CA GLU A 75 -6.49 4.11 -10.32
C GLU A 75 -6.98 5.55 -10.10
N ARG A 76 -7.61 5.79 -8.95
CA ARG A 76 -8.16 7.10 -8.59
C ARG A 76 -7.12 8.12 -8.14
N GLY A 77 -5.96 7.64 -7.70
CA GLY A 77 -4.82 8.47 -7.30
C GLY A 77 -3.81 8.71 -8.41
N GLY A 78 -2.80 9.52 -8.09
CA GLY A 78 -1.69 9.82 -8.97
C GLY A 78 -0.58 8.75 -8.96
N SER A 79 0.57 9.13 -9.52
CA SER A 79 1.78 8.31 -9.55
C SER A 79 2.51 8.35 -8.20
N PRO A 80 3.09 7.23 -7.71
CA PRO A 80 3.98 7.24 -6.55
C PRO A 80 5.36 7.84 -6.87
N TYR A 81 5.77 7.78 -8.14
CA TYR A 81 7.11 8.15 -8.59
C TYR A 81 7.33 9.66 -8.58
N GLY A 82 8.56 10.08 -8.28
CA GLY A 82 8.94 11.49 -8.17
C GLY A 82 8.45 12.19 -6.90
N ASN A 83 7.77 11.48 -5.99
CA ASN A 83 7.38 12.00 -4.69
C ASN A 83 8.27 11.39 -3.58
N PRO A 84 9.28 12.11 -3.08
CA PRO A 84 10.19 11.59 -2.05
C PRO A 84 9.51 11.31 -0.70
N ASN A 85 8.31 11.85 -0.45
CA ASN A 85 7.53 11.51 0.74
C ASN A 85 6.95 10.10 0.67
N ILE A 86 6.82 9.55 -0.54
CA ILE A 86 6.41 8.16 -0.78
C ILE A 86 7.65 7.29 -0.93
N THR A 87 8.59 7.68 -1.80
CA THR A 87 9.65 6.79 -2.27
C THR A 87 10.84 6.66 -1.30
N ASN A 88 10.95 7.48 -0.25
CA ASN A 88 12.09 7.43 0.66
C ASN A 88 11.66 7.07 2.10
N LEU A 89 12.36 6.09 2.69
CA LEU A 89 12.20 5.64 4.07
C LEU A 89 12.23 6.79 5.09
N ALA A 90 13.15 7.75 4.92
CA ALA A 90 13.34 8.87 5.85
C ALA A 90 12.09 9.77 5.94
N ASN A 91 11.25 9.76 4.91
CA ASN A 91 10.06 10.60 4.81
C ASN A 91 8.76 9.82 5.09
N PHE A 92 8.82 8.60 5.60
CA PHE A 92 7.66 7.72 5.84
C PHE A 92 6.45 8.44 6.49
N GLY A 93 6.69 9.26 7.51
CA GLY A 93 5.62 9.99 8.21
C GLY A 93 4.99 11.11 7.40
N ALA A 94 5.70 11.69 6.43
CA ALA A 94 5.28 12.91 5.72
C ALA A 94 3.99 12.69 4.91
N SER A 95 3.87 11.57 4.19
CA SER A 95 2.65 11.27 3.43
C SER A 95 1.44 10.96 4.32
N LEU A 96 1.66 10.48 5.55
CA LEU A 96 0.56 10.18 6.48
C LEU A 96 0.04 11.42 7.20
N SER A 97 0.87 12.46 7.35
CA SER A 97 0.49 13.76 7.93
C SER A 97 -0.09 14.75 6.91
N ASP A 98 0.04 14.45 5.60
CA ASP A 98 -0.53 15.26 4.52
C ASP A 98 -2.06 15.12 4.47
N ASN A 99 -2.75 16.17 4.93
CA ASN A 99 -4.22 16.27 4.93
C ASN A 99 -4.78 17.01 3.72
N THR A 100 -3.97 17.27 2.68
CA THR A 100 -4.47 17.96 1.48
C THR A 100 -5.47 17.09 0.71
N PRO A 101 -6.42 17.71 -0.03
CA PRO A 101 -7.38 16.97 -0.84
C PRO A 101 -6.76 16.08 -1.93
N THR A 102 -5.48 16.25 -2.24
CA THR A 102 -4.72 15.46 -3.23
C THR A 102 -3.72 14.49 -2.59
N SER A 103 -3.64 14.43 -1.26
CA SER A 103 -2.74 13.54 -0.54
C SER A 103 -2.85 12.07 -1.01
N PRO A 104 -1.72 11.35 -1.15
CA PRO A 104 -1.75 9.92 -1.41
C PRO A 104 -2.35 9.12 -0.24
N ALA A 105 -2.38 9.70 0.97
CA ALA A 105 -3.08 9.15 2.13
C ALA A 105 -4.40 9.88 2.34
N GLN A 106 -5.52 9.17 2.15
CA GLN A 106 -6.84 9.71 2.49
C GLN A 106 -7.17 9.36 3.96
N PRO A 107 -7.23 10.35 4.87
CA PRO A 107 -7.61 10.10 6.26
C PRO A 107 -9.10 9.75 6.38
N PHE A 108 -9.44 8.97 7.40
CA PHE A 108 -10.79 8.71 7.87
C PHE A 108 -10.79 8.40 9.37
N ILE A 109 -11.95 8.46 9.99
CA ILE A 109 -12.15 8.06 11.38
C ILE A 109 -13.21 6.97 11.38
N SER A 110 -12.95 5.86 12.07
CA SER A 110 -13.95 4.79 12.22
C SER A 110 -15.12 5.24 13.09
N GLU A 111 -16.23 4.48 13.09
CA GLU A 111 -17.37 4.75 13.98
C GLU A 111 -16.98 4.61 15.47
N ASP A 112 -15.92 3.85 15.77
CA ASP A 112 -15.33 3.73 17.11
C ASP A 112 -14.43 4.92 17.50
N GLY A 113 -14.25 5.91 16.60
CA GLY A 113 -13.40 7.07 16.83
C GLY A 113 -11.90 6.83 16.55
N VAL A 114 -11.54 5.74 15.89
CA VAL A 114 -10.13 5.43 15.57
C VAL A 114 -9.70 6.14 14.30
N TYR A 115 -8.67 6.98 14.40
CA TYR A 115 -8.04 7.63 13.24
C TYR A 115 -7.29 6.62 12.40
N ASN A 116 -7.53 6.64 11.08
CA ASN A 116 -6.86 5.75 10.15
C ASN A 116 -6.76 6.42 8.76
N SER A 117 -6.01 5.80 7.84
CA SER A 117 -5.76 6.31 6.50
C SER A 117 -5.83 5.20 5.47
N ARG A 118 -6.33 5.51 4.27
CA ARG A 118 -6.31 4.59 3.12
C ARG A 118 -5.58 5.20 1.93
N ALA A 119 -4.92 4.38 1.14
CA ALA A 119 -4.17 4.85 -0.01
C ALA A 119 -5.07 5.43 -1.14
N ARG A 120 -4.50 6.38 -1.87
CA ARG A 120 -5.02 7.01 -3.09
C ARG A 120 -3.84 7.34 -4.00
N VAL A 121 -3.18 6.31 -4.49
CA VAL A 121 -1.98 6.39 -5.34
C VAL A 121 -1.80 5.03 -6.01
N LEU A 122 -1.23 5.00 -7.23
CA LEU A 122 -0.82 3.74 -7.86
C LEU A 122 0.19 3.01 -6.95
N GLY A 123 0.02 1.70 -6.80
CA GLY A 123 0.67 0.85 -5.80
C GLY A 123 -0.15 0.70 -4.50
N GLY A 124 -1.07 1.62 -4.21
CA GLY A 124 -1.97 1.55 -3.06
C GLY A 124 -1.23 1.55 -1.71
N GLY A 125 -1.63 0.64 -0.81
CA GLY A 125 -1.11 0.61 0.56
C GLY A 125 0.41 0.42 0.66
N SER A 126 1.05 -0.24 -0.30
CA SER A 126 2.51 -0.40 -0.32
C SER A 126 3.26 0.91 -0.41
N CYS A 127 2.64 1.97 -0.92
CA CYS A 127 3.22 3.31 -1.01
C CYS A 127 3.23 4.05 0.33
N LEU A 128 2.40 3.62 1.30
CA LEU A 128 2.20 4.31 2.57
C LEU A 128 2.53 3.46 3.80
N ASN A 129 2.63 2.14 3.64
CA ASN A 129 2.85 1.24 4.77
C ASN A 129 4.28 1.37 5.34
N ALA A 130 4.50 0.74 6.49
CA ALA A 130 5.80 0.72 7.16
C ALA A 130 6.82 -0.27 6.57
N GLY A 131 6.51 -0.84 5.40
CA GLY A 131 7.42 -1.62 4.57
C GLY A 131 7.77 -3.04 5.03
N PHE A 132 7.31 -3.49 6.18
CA PHE A 132 7.53 -4.87 6.62
C PHE A 132 6.88 -5.89 5.67
N TYR A 133 7.64 -6.91 5.28
CA TYR A 133 7.22 -7.98 4.37
C TYR A 133 7.29 -9.35 5.05
N THR A 134 6.18 -10.09 5.01
CA THR A 134 6.09 -11.47 5.46
C THR A 134 5.08 -12.22 4.60
N ARG A 135 5.32 -13.52 4.41
CA ARG A 135 4.36 -14.45 3.82
C ARG A 135 3.24 -14.73 4.82
N ALA A 136 2.09 -15.20 4.32
CA ALA A 136 1.03 -15.75 5.17
C ALA A 136 1.50 -17.05 5.84
N SER A 137 0.86 -17.43 6.94
CA SER A 137 1.11 -18.73 7.55
C SER A 137 0.64 -19.86 6.62
N VAL A 138 1.29 -21.02 6.71
CA VAL A 138 0.89 -22.21 5.96
C VAL A 138 -0.56 -22.60 6.27
N ASP A 139 -0.98 -22.49 7.54
CA ASP A 139 -2.36 -22.74 7.96
C ASP A 139 -3.36 -21.80 7.28
N TYR A 140 -3.01 -20.52 7.12
CA TYR A 140 -3.87 -19.58 6.41
C TYR A 140 -4.04 -19.99 4.94
N VAL A 141 -2.94 -20.33 4.26
CA VAL A 141 -2.97 -20.78 2.85
C VAL A 141 -3.81 -22.04 2.69
N ASN A 142 -3.66 -23.01 3.61
CA ASN A 142 -4.44 -24.24 3.62
C ASN A 142 -5.93 -23.98 3.87
N ASN A 143 -6.26 -23.15 4.86
CA ASN A 143 -7.65 -22.80 5.20
C ASN A 143 -8.35 -22.01 4.09
N ALA A 144 -7.60 -21.23 3.31
CA ALA A 144 -8.11 -20.55 2.14
C ALA A 144 -8.37 -21.50 0.95
N GLY A 145 -7.92 -22.76 1.03
CA GLY A 145 -8.05 -23.75 -0.05
C GLY A 145 -7.19 -23.43 -1.27
N TRP A 146 -6.09 -22.71 -1.08
CA TRP A 146 -5.20 -22.30 -2.17
C TRP A 146 -4.14 -23.35 -2.48
N ASP A 147 -3.73 -23.41 -3.75
CA ASP A 147 -2.59 -24.25 -4.16
C ASP A 147 -1.29 -23.66 -3.60
N GLY A 148 -0.74 -24.32 -2.58
CA GLY A 148 0.49 -23.90 -1.91
C GLY A 148 1.69 -23.76 -2.85
N ASN A 149 1.78 -24.54 -3.92
CA ASN A 149 2.87 -24.42 -4.89
C ASN A 149 2.76 -23.12 -5.68
N LEU A 150 1.55 -22.82 -6.18
CA LEU A 150 1.31 -21.58 -6.92
C LEU A 150 1.48 -20.36 -6.02
N VAL A 151 1.03 -20.44 -4.76
CA VAL A 151 1.23 -19.38 -3.76
C VAL A 151 2.72 -19.13 -3.53
N ASN A 152 3.54 -20.17 -3.35
CA ASN A 152 4.97 -20.01 -3.17
C ASN A 152 5.67 -19.43 -4.42
N GLN A 153 5.28 -19.86 -5.62
CA GLN A 153 5.76 -19.27 -6.88
C GLN A 153 5.40 -17.78 -6.98
N SER A 154 4.20 -17.41 -6.54
CA SER A 154 3.73 -16.03 -6.52
C SER A 154 4.51 -15.18 -5.52
N TYR A 155 4.80 -15.70 -4.32
CA TYR A 155 5.69 -15.03 -3.36
C TYR A 155 7.06 -14.77 -3.97
N GLN A 156 7.69 -15.80 -4.53
CA GLN A 156 9.02 -15.68 -5.16
C GLN A 156 9.02 -14.69 -6.34
N TRP A 157 7.92 -14.60 -7.07
CA TRP A 157 7.77 -13.63 -8.17
C TRP A 157 7.74 -12.18 -7.65
N VAL A 158 7.02 -11.92 -6.54
CA VAL A 158 7.00 -10.60 -5.89
C VAL A 158 8.34 -10.26 -5.25
N GLU A 159 8.91 -11.20 -4.49
CA GLU A 159 10.13 -11.02 -3.69
C GLU A 159 11.35 -10.63 -4.54
N LYS A 160 11.40 -11.08 -5.81
CA LYS A 160 12.49 -10.74 -6.74
C LYS A 160 12.65 -9.24 -6.98
N LEU A 161 11.58 -8.47 -6.86
CA LEU A 161 11.59 -7.05 -7.19
C LEU A 161 11.42 -6.16 -5.95
N VAL A 162 10.51 -6.53 -5.05
CA VAL A 162 10.04 -5.57 -4.02
C VAL A 162 10.34 -5.97 -2.59
N ALA A 163 11.02 -7.10 -2.33
CA ALA A 163 11.31 -7.54 -0.97
C ALA A 163 12.81 -7.80 -0.76
N PHE A 164 13.35 -7.24 0.32
CA PHE A 164 14.78 -7.28 0.64
C PHE A 164 15.00 -7.74 2.07
N GLU A 165 16.20 -8.26 2.34
CA GLU A 165 16.68 -8.46 3.72
C GLU A 165 17.14 -7.10 4.28
N PRO A 166 16.55 -6.63 5.41
CA PRO A 166 16.91 -5.35 5.98
C PRO A 166 18.29 -5.40 6.68
N PRO A 167 19.04 -4.28 6.72
CA PRO A 167 20.23 -4.19 7.55
C PRO A 167 19.85 -4.13 9.04
N MET A 168 20.35 -5.09 9.83
CA MET A 168 20.16 -5.11 11.28
C MET A 168 21.02 -4.06 11.98
N ARG A 169 20.40 -2.91 12.31
CA ARG A 169 21.03 -1.81 13.06
C ARG A 169 20.85 -1.96 14.58
N GLN A 170 21.29 -0.97 15.35
CA GLN A 170 21.38 -1.02 16.81
C GLN A 170 19.99 -1.15 17.45
N TRP A 171 19.03 -0.32 17.04
CA TRP A 171 17.67 -0.32 17.58
C TRP A 171 16.97 -1.66 17.38
N GLN A 172 16.93 -2.16 16.14
CA GLN A 172 16.28 -3.44 15.85
C GLN A 172 17.02 -4.62 16.49
N SER A 173 18.33 -4.54 16.65
CA SER A 173 19.10 -5.54 17.42
C SER A 173 18.70 -5.54 18.90
N ALA A 174 18.54 -4.37 19.51
CA ALA A 174 18.06 -4.25 20.88
C ALA A 174 16.63 -4.79 21.05
N VAL A 175 15.75 -4.52 20.08
CA VAL A 175 14.39 -5.08 20.06
C VAL A 175 14.42 -6.61 19.98
N ARG A 176 15.24 -7.19 19.11
CA ARG A 176 15.44 -8.64 19.03
C ARG A 176 15.88 -9.20 20.38
N ASP A 177 16.91 -8.62 20.97
CA ASP A 177 17.50 -9.13 22.21
C ASP A 177 16.51 -9.02 23.38
N GLY A 178 15.76 -7.91 23.47
CA GLY A 178 14.70 -7.74 24.46
C GLY A 178 13.54 -8.73 24.28
N LEU A 179 13.11 -9.01 23.04
CA LEU A 179 12.09 -10.02 22.77
C LEU A 179 12.53 -11.41 23.23
N LEU A 180 13.79 -11.77 22.99
CA LEU A 180 14.36 -13.05 23.44
C LEU A 180 14.49 -13.11 24.97
N GLU A 181 14.91 -12.02 25.62
CA GLU A 181 15.02 -11.91 27.07
C GLU A 181 13.67 -12.15 27.77
N VAL A 182 12.58 -11.62 27.20
CA VAL A 182 11.22 -11.83 27.75
C VAL A 182 10.54 -13.12 27.26
N GLY A 183 11.29 -14.00 26.58
CA GLY A 183 10.84 -15.36 26.26
C GLY A 183 10.10 -15.52 24.92
N VAL A 184 10.10 -14.50 24.04
CA VAL A 184 9.54 -14.63 22.67
C VAL A 184 10.54 -15.40 21.80
N THR A 185 10.56 -16.70 21.99
CA THR A 185 11.54 -17.64 21.42
C THR A 185 10.86 -18.64 20.48
N PRO A 186 11.61 -19.31 19.58
CA PRO A 186 13.05 -19.19 19.31
C PRO A 186 13.42 -17.93 18.53
N TYR A 187 14.72 -17.65 18.37
CA TYR A 187 15.19 -16.74 17.34
C TYR A 187 15.28 -17.46 16.00
N ASN A 188 14.49 -17.03 15.02
CA ASN A 188 14.37 -17.68 13.72
C ASN A 188 15.27 -17.07 12.64
N GLY A 189 16.14 -16.11 12.99
CA GLY A 189 16.95 -15.39 12.00
C GLY A 189 16.10 -14.56 11.03
N PHE A 190 16.64 -14.33 9.83
CA PHE A 190 15.90 -13.74 8.72
C PHE A 190 15.06 -14.79 8.00
N THR A 191 13.78 -14.49 7.80
CA THR A 191 12.89 -15.29 6.97
C THR A 191 11.67 -14.48 6.52
N TYR A 192 11.12 -14.80 5.36
CA TYR A 192 9.81 -14.28 4.97
C TYR A 192 8.65 -15.03 5.62
N ASP A 193 8.86 -16.23 6.16
CA ASP A 193 7.78 -17.06 6.70
C ASP A 193 7.18 -16.47 7.98
N HIS A 194 5.86 -16.58 8.12
CA HIS A 194 5.16 -16.22 9.36
C HIS A 194 5.24 -17.38 10.35
N ILE A 195 6.10 -17.24 11.38
CA ILE A 195 6.43 -18.30 12.32
C ILE A 195 6.57 -17.78 13.75
N ILE A 196 6.11 -18.57 14.73
CA ILE A 196 6.19 -18.24 16.16
C ILE A 196 7.65 -18.02 16.58
N GLY A 197 7.88 -17.03 17.44
CA GLY A 197 9.19 -16.64 17.96
C GLY A 197 9.60 -15.24 17.49
N THR A 198 10.88 -14.91 17.70
CA THR A 198 11.48 -13.66 17.22
C THR A 198 12.11 -13.88 15.85
N LYS A 199 11.79 -13.03 14.88
CA LYS A 199 12.38 -13.09 13.53
C LYS A 199 12.72 -11.72 12.99
N VAL A 200 13.62 -11.69 12.02
CA VAL A 200 13.80 -10.56 11.09
C VAL A 200 12.95 -10.86 9.86
N GLY A 201 12.01 -9.99 9.51
CA GLY A 201 11.22 -10.11 8.29
C GLY A 201 11.87 -9.40 7.10
N GLY A 202 11.18 -9.47 5.96
CA GLY A 202 11.54 -8.68 4.80
C GLY A 202 11.20 -7.21 4.96
N THR A 203 11.77 -6.39 4.10
CA THR A 203 11.40 -4.98 3.93
C THR A 203 11.19 -4.68 2.46
N ILE A 204 10.30 -3.75 2.14
CA ILE A 204 10.16 -3.22 0.77
C ILE A 204 11.07 -2.02 0.49
N PHE A 205 11.89 -1.64 1.48
CA PHE A 205 12.92 -0.62 1.31
C PHE A 205 14.27 -1.28 1.00
N ASP A 206 14.96 -0.80 -0.03
CA ASP A 206 16.30 -1.28 -0.36
C ASP A 206 17.36 -0.74 0.60
N ARG A 207 18.64 -1.04 0.31
CA ARG A 207 19.78 -0.64 1.16
C ARG A 207 20.00 0.87 1.23
N ASP A 208 19.55 1.59 0.22
CA ASP A 208 19.66 3.05 0.13
C ASP A 208 18.41 3.75 0.71
N GLY A 209 17.40 2.97 1.11
CA GLY A 209 16.16 3.45 1.71
C GLY A 209 15.10 3.83 0.69
N HIS A 210 15.27 3.45 -0.59
CA HIS A 210 14.22 3.62 -1.59
C HIS A 210 13.14 2.56 -1.41
N ARG A 211 11.90 2.99 -1.50
CA ARG A 211 10.71 2.15 -1.38
C ARG A 211 10.38 1.53 -2.72
N HIS A 212 10.29 0.21 -2.73
CA HIS A 212 9.76 -0.58 -3.83
C HIS A 212 8.30 -0.96 -3.50
N THR A 213 7.37 -0.64 -4.39
CA THR A 213 5.93 -0.72 -4.18
C THR A 213 5.29 -1.76 -5.11
N ALA A 214 4.02 -2.06 -4.90
CA ALA A 214 3.29 -2.89 -5.85
C ALA A 214 3.22 -2.27 -7.27
N ALA A 215 3.40 -0.96 -7.43
CA ALA A 215 3.46 -0.32 -8.74
C ALA A 215 4.70 -0.76 -9.53
N ASP A 216 5.79 -1.12 -8.87
CA ASP A 216 7.02 -1.58 -9.53
C ASP A 216 6.83 -2.95 -10.18
N LEU A 217 5.91 -3.78 -9.66
CA LEU A 217 5.54 -5.07 -10.28
C LEU A 217 4.92 -4.90 -11.68
N LEU A 218 4.54 -3.67 -12.07
CA LEU A 218 4.13 -3.37 -13.45
C LEU A 218 5.31 -3.42 -14.43
N GLU A 219 6.57 -3.45 -13.97
CA GLU A 219 7.74 -3.74 -14.81
C GLU A 219 7.59 -5.07 -15.55
N TYR A 220 6.93 -6.04 -14.91
CA TYR A 220 6.67 -7.34 -15.51
C TYR A 220 5.54 -7.34 -16.55
N ALA A 221 4.82 -6.22 -16.73
CA ALA A 221 3.71 -6.14 -17.67
C ALA A 221 4.17 -6.17 -19.14
N ASN A 222 3.31 -6.67 -20.02
CA ASN A 222 3.48 -6.46 -21.45
C ASN A 222 3.06 -5.01 -21.79
N PRO A 223 3.97 -4.14 -22.25
CA PRO A 223 3.66 -2.73 -22.48
C PRO A 223 2.63 -2.48 -23.59
N LYS A 224 2.37 -3.46 -24.45
CA LYS A 224 1.31 -3.41 -25.47
C LYS A 224 -0.03 -3.98 -24.99
N GLY A 225 0.00 -4.76 -23.91
CA GLY A 225 -1.17 -5.43 -23.36
C GLY A 225 -1.81 -4.69 -22.19
N LEU A 226 -1.12 -3.72 -21.60
CA LEU A 226 -1.61 -2.96 -20.45
C LEU A 226 -1.89 -1.50 -20.83
N THR A 227 -2.93 -0.93 -20.22
CA THR A 227 -3.17 0.51 -20.14
C THR A 227 -3.50 0.84 -18.70
N VAL A 228 -2.82 1.81 -18.12
CA VAL A 228 -3.07 2.30 -16.75
C VAL A 228 -3.56 3.74 -16.84
N LEU A 229 -4.71 4.03 -16.22
CA LEU A 229 -5.25 5.38 -16.10
C LEU A 229 -5.14 5.85 -14.65
N LEU A 230 -4.33 6.87 -14.43
CA LEU A 230 -4.19 7.58 -13.16
C LEU A 230 -5.24 8.68 -13.01
N ASN A 231 -5.52 9.08 -11.77
CA ASN A 231 -6.51 10.12 -11.45
C ASN A 231 -7.93 9.81 -11.99
N ALA A 232 -8.25 8.52 -12.18
CA ALA A 232 -9.51 8.05 -12.74
C ALA A 232 -10.43 7.49 -11.63
N THR A 233 -11.55 8.14 -11.37
CA THR A 233 -12.50 7.68 -10.34
C THR A 233 -13.61 6.85 -10.95
N VAL A 234 -13.64 5.54 -10.66
CA VAL A 234 -14.74 4.65 -11.06
C VAL A 234 -15.97 4.91 -10.20
N HIS A 235 -17.11 5.13 -10.84
CA HIS A 235 -18.38 5.43 -10.17
C HIS A 235 -19.37 4.28 -10.16
N GLN A 236 -19.34 3.44 -11.20
CA GLN A 236 -20.35 2.40 -11.39
C GLN A 236 -19.86 1.26 -12.28
N ILE A 237 -20.19 0.03 -11.91
CA ILE A 237 -20.09 -1.16 -12.76
C ILE A 237 -21.42 -1.35 -13.49
N LEU A 238 -21.34 -1.58 -14.80
CA LEU A 238 -22.49 -1.74 -15.68
C LEU A 238 -22.83 -3.22 -15.88
N PHE A 239 -24.11 -3.56 -15.77
CA PHE A 239 -24.59 -4.94 -15.85
C PHE A 239 -25.64 -5.14 -16.93
N ARG A 240 -25.56 -6.30 -17.61
CA ARG A 240 -26.62 -6.80 -18.50
C ARG A 240 -27.54 -7.72 -17.70
N THR A 241 -28.83 -7.41 -17.71
CA THR A 241 -29.88 -8.17 -16.98
C THR A 241 -30.92 -8.80 -17.91
N LYS A 242 -31.20 -8.18 -19.07
CA LYS A 242 -32.23 -8.65 -19.99
C LYS A 242 -31.93 -10.07 -20.50
N GLY A 243 -32.88 -10.97 -20.30
CA GLY A 243 -32.81 -12.36 -20.79
C GLY A 243 -31.82 -13.25 -20.04
N LYS A 244 -31.33 -12.85 -18.86
CA LYS A 244 -30.40 -13.65 -18.05
C LYS A 244 -30.91 -13.84 -16.63
N ALA A 245 -30.75 -15.05 -16.10
CA ALA A 245 -31.05 -15.37 -14.70
C ALA A 245 -30.08 -14.69 -13.71
N LYS A 246 -28.86 -14.35 -14.14
CA LYS A 246 -27.85 -13.66 -13.35
C LYS A 246 -27.33 -12.43 -14.11
N PRO A 247 -27.25 -11.24 -13.47
CA PRO A 247 -26.62 -10.08 -14.07
C PRO A 247 -25.18 -10.37 -14.50
N THR A 248 -24.77 -9.86 -15.65
CA THR A 248 -23.38 -9.99 -16.14
C THR A 248 -22.74 -8.61 -16.24
N ALA A 249 -21.64 -8.39 -15.53
CA ALA A 249 -20.85 -7.16 -15.65
C ALA A 249 -20.28 -7.02 -17.07
N HIS A 250 -20.29 -5.83 -17.65
CA HIS A 250 -19.84 -5.63 -19.03
C HIS A 250 -19.14 -4.29 -19.30
N GLY A 251 -19.06 -3.40 -18.31
CA GLY A 251 -18.27 -2.19 -18.40
C GLY A 251 -18.28 -1.41 -17.09
N VAL A 252 -17.59 -0.29 -17.09
CA VAL A 252 -17.54 0.67 -15.98
C VAL A 252 -17.73 2.08 -16.49
N ILE A 253 -18.28 2.95 -15.63
CA ILE A 253 -18.25 4.40 -15.82
C ILE A 253 -17.25 4.97 -14.84
N PHE A 254 -16.34 5.79 -15.34
CA PHE A 254 -15.36 6.52 -14.54
C PHE A 254 -15.28 7.97 -14.98
N SER A 255 -14.80 8.86 -14.11
CA SER A 255 -14.48 10.23 -14.47
C SER A 255 -12.98 10.47 -14.45
N ASP A 256 -12.50 11.31 -15.36
CA ASP A 256 -11.13 11.81 -15.35
C ASP A 256 -10.92 12.92 -14.30
N SER A 257 -9.69 13.45 -14.24
CA SER A 257 -9.32 14.53 -13.31
C SER A 257 -10.04 15.86 -13.59
N LEU A 258 -10.65 16.03 -14.76
CA LEU A 258 -11.47 17.20 -15.14
C LEU A 258 -12.97 16.98 -14.90
N GLY A 259 -13.37 15.80 -14.42
CA GLY A 259 -14.76 15.44 -14.17
C GLY A 259 -15.53 14.98 -15.42
N ILE A 260 -14.85 14.77 -16.55
CA ILE A 260 -15.44 14.22 -17.77
C ILE A 260 -15.66 12.73 -17.58
N LYS A 261 -16.86 12.25 -17.96
CA LYS A 261 -17.24 10.84 -17.82
C LYS A 261 -16.82 10.03 -19.05
N HIS A 262 -16.16 8.91 -18.79
CA HIS A 262 -15.74 7.93 -19.76
C HIS A 262 -16.40 6.58 -19.49
N ARG A 263 -16.37 5.70 -20.50
CA ARG A 263 -16.84 4.32 -20.38
C ARG A 263 -15.78 3.34 -20.87
N ALA A 264 -15.40 2.39 -20.03
CA ALA A 264 -14.64 1.22 -20.47
C ALA A 264 -15.57 0.00 -20.52
N GLN A 265 -15.47 -0.82 -21.57
CA GLN A 265 -16.31 -1.99 -21.76
C GLN A 265 -15.47 -3.24 -21.99
N LEU A 266 -16.05 -4.41 -21.71
CA LEU A 266 -15.42 -5.66 -22.06
C LEU A 266 -15.51 -5.92 -23.56
N ASN A 267 -14.41 -6.42 -24.13
CA ASN A 267 -14.39 -7.06 -25.44
C ASN A 267 -15.32 -8.29 -25.45
N LYS A 268 -15.65 -8.77 -26.66
CA LYS A 268 -16.38 -10.03 -26.81
C LYS A 268 -15.46 -11.19 -26.44
N GLY A 269 -15.74 -11.86 -25.33
CA GLY A 269 -15.03 -13.06 -24.89
C GLY A 269 -15.76 -13.69 -23.72
N SER A 270 -15.78 -15.02 -23.64
CA SER A 270 -16.43 -15.73 -22.53
C SER A 270 -15.62 -15.70 -21.23
N LYS A 271 -14.34 -15.34 -21.31
CA LYS A 271 -13.41 -15.24 -20.17
C LYS A 271 -13.07 -13.80 -19.78
N ASN A 272 -13.72 -12.81 -20.40
CA ASN A 272 -13.44 -11.40 -20.18
C ASN A 272 -14.17 -10.94 -18.92
N GLU A 273 -13.47 -10.21 -18.03
CA GLU A 273 -13.97 -9.95 -16.68
C GLU A 273 -13.66 -8.52 -16.19
N ILE A 274 -14.51 -8.04 -15.27
CA ILE A 274 -14.23 -6.84 -14.48
C ILE A 274 -13.83 -7.31 -13.09
N ILE A 275 -12.62 -6.95 -12.67
CA ILE A 275 -12.05 -7.38 -11.40
C ILE A 275 -11.98 -6.17 -10.48
N LEU A 276 -12.53 -6.32 -9.29
CA LEU A 276 -12.57 -5.27 -8.28
C LEU A 276 -11.43 -5.44 -7.28
N SER A 277 -10.46 -4.52 -7.32
CA SER A 277 -9.26 -4.49 -6.48
C SER A 277 -9.14 -3.16 -5.73
N ALA A 278 -10.27 -2.53 -5.39
CA ALA A 278 -10.36 -1.19 -4.79
C ALA A 278 -10.17 -1.18 -3.25
N GLY A 279 -9.64 -2.25 -2.68
CA GLY A 279 -9.39 -2.42 -1.25
C GLY A 279 -10.65 -2.68 -0.41
N ALA A 280 -10.45 -2.90 0.90
CA ALA A 280 -11.51 -3.29 1.84
C ALA A 280 -12.63 -2.24 2.00
N LEU A 281 -12.31 -0.95 1.78
CA LEU A 281 -13.28 0.14 1.84
C LEU A 281 -13.89 0.44 0.45
N GLY A 282 -13.07 0.53 -0.60
CA GLY A 282 -13.53 0.96 -1.92
C GLY A 282 -14.34 -0.11 -2.67
N SER A 283 -14.02 -1.39 -2.46
CA SER A 283 -14.70 -2.49 -3.14
C SER A 283 -16.17 -2.64 -2.74
N PRO A 284 -16.54 -2.77 -1.45
CA PRO A 284 -17.95 -2.86 -1.06
C PRO A 284 -18.71 -1.57 -1.38
N GLN A 285 -18.06 -0.40 -1.26
CA GLN A 285 -18.66 0.88 -1.66
C GLN A 285 -19.09 0.85 -3.14
N LEU A 286 -18.18 0.45 -4.04
CA LEU A 286 -18.48 0.45 -5.48
C LEU A 286 -19.51 -0.61 -5.86
N LEU A 287 -19.51 -1.78 -5.21
CA LEU A 287 -20.55 -2.79 -5.39
C LEU A 287 -21.94 -2.23 -5.04
N MET A 288 -22.06 -1.59 -3.87
CA MET A 288 -23.32 -0.99 -3.43
C MET A 288 -23.77 0.14 -4.37
N LEU A 289 -22.87 1.04 -4.76
CA LEU A 289 -23.17 2.09 -5.77
C LEU A 289 -23.58 1.52 -7.13
N SER A 290 -23.22 0.27 -7.41
CA SER A 290 -23.58 -0.45 -8.64
C SER A 290 -24.83 -1.35 -8.48
N GLY A 291 -25.53 -1.26 -7.34
CA GLY A 291 -26.76 -2.01 -7.07
C GLY A 291 -26.56 -3.43 -6.54
N VAL A 292 -25.34 -3.81 -6.14
CA VAL A 292 -25.01 -5.12 -5.54
C VAL A 292 -24.71 -4.92 -4.06
N GLY A 293 -25.63 -5.33 -3.19
CA GLY A 293 -25.49 -5.15 -1.74
C GLY A 293 -26.78 -5.39 -0.96
N PRO A 294 -26.84 -5.07 0.33
CA PRO A 294 -28.02 -5.32 1.17
C PRO A 294 -29.22 -4.54 0.65
N ALA A 295 -30.29 -5.23 0.24
CA ALA A 295 -31.39 -4.61 -0.50
C ALA A 295 -32.06 -3.43 0.25
N GLU A 296 -32.25 -3.53 1.56
CA GLU A 296 -32.85 -2.45 2.36
C GLU A 296 -31.97 -1.20 2.40
N HIS A 297 -30.66 -1.39 2.63
CA HIS A 297 -29.68 -0.30 2.64
C HIS A 297 -29.57 0.39 1.27
N LEU A 298 -29.62 -0.38 0.18
CA LEU A 298 -29.63 0.18 -1.17
C LEU A 298 -30.90 1.00 -1.44
N ARG A 299 -32.07 0.48 -1.07
CA ARG A 299 -33.35 1.19 -1.23
C ARG A 299 -33.40 2.49 -0.41
N SER A 300 -32.85 2.49 0.81
CA SER A 300 -32.83 3.71 1.64
C SER A 300 -32.00 4.84 1.03
N HIS A 301 -31.10 4.53 0.09
CA HIS A 301 -30.29 5.49 -0.66
C HIS A 301 -30.77 5.72 -2.10
N ASN A 302 -31.98 5.28 -2.44
CA ASN A 302 -32.54 5.37 -3.80
C ASN A 302 -31.69 4.66 -4.87
N ILE A 303 -30.95 3.62 -4.49
CA ILE A 303 -30.18 2.79 -5.43
C ILE A 303 -31.05 1.60 -5.87
N THR A 304 -31.14 1.39 -7.19
CA THR A 304 -31.85 0.22 -7.73
C THR A 304 -31.12 -1.06 -7.33
N VAL A 305 -31.81 -1.96 -6.63
CA VAL A 305 -31.27 -3.26 -6.24
C VAL A 305 -31.16 -4.15 -7.48
N LEU A 306 -29.93 -4.45 -7.88
CA LEU A 306 -29.61 -5.38 -8.95
C LEU A 306 -29.45 -6.81 -8.43
N VAL A 307 -28.70 -6.96 -7.33
CA VAL A 307 -28.53 -8.22 -6.62
C VAL A 307 -28.55 -7.92 -5.13
N ASP A 308 -29.47 -8.56 -4.42
CA ASP A 308 -29.46 -8.54 -2.95
C ASP A 308 -28.31 -9.42 -2.45
N GLN A 309 -27.31 -8.77 -1.86
CA GLN A 309 -26.11 -9.40 -1.30
C GLN A 309 -25.86 -8.84 0.10
N PRO A 310 -26.50 -9.41 1.14
CA PRO A 310 -26.52 -8.83 2.48
C PRO A 310 -25.14 -8.76 3.14
N MET A 311 -24.16 -9.56 2.70
CA MET A 311 -22.80 -9.55 3.25
C MET A 311 -21.87 -8.49 2.63
N VAL A 312 -22.28 -7.78 1.57
CA VAL A 312 -21.46 -6.70 1.00
C VAL A 312 -21.33 -5.56 2.01
N GLY A 313 -20.09 -5.20 2.34
CA GLY A 313 -19.77 -4.19 3.35
C GLY A 313 -19.81 -4.70 4.79
N GLN A 314 -20.15 -5.98 5.01
CA GLN A 314 -20.16 -6.60 6.34
C GLN A 314 -18.85 -7.34 6.63
N GLY A 315 -18.63 -7.68 7.91
CA GLY A 315 -17.46 -8.46 8.34
C GLY A 315 -16.13 -7.70 8.25
N MET A 316 -16.17 -6.37 8.19
CA MET A 316 -14.96 -5.55 8.25
C MET A 316 -14.21 -5.80 9.56
N SER A 317 -12.91 -5.98 9.45
CA SER A 317 -12.03 -6.22 10.59
C SER A 317 -10.83 -5.30 10.46
N ASP A 318 -10.46 -4.67 11.57
CA ASP A 318 -9.20 -3.93 11.72
C ASP A 318 -8.48 -4.49 12.96
N ASN A 319 -7.19 -4.75 12.83
CA ASN A 319 -6.42 -5.32 13.94
C ASN A 319 -6.12 -4.22 14.95
N PRO A 320 -6.47 -4.39 16.24
CA PRO A 320 -6.16 -3.38 17.24
C PRO A 320 -4.64 -3.26 17.35
N MET A 321 -4.17 -2.01 17.40
CA MET A 321 -2.77 -1.66 17.62
C MET A 321 -2.67 -0.86 18.91
N ASN A 322 -1.86 -1.34 19.85
CA ASN A 322 -1.51 -0.61 21.06
C ASN A 322 -0.05 -0.21 20.96
N ALA A 323 0.27 1.04 21.31
CA ALA A 323 1.63 1.56 21.24
C ALA A 323 2.11 2.06 22.60
N ILE A 324 3.36 1.72 22.94
CA ILE A 324 4.10 2.35 24.04
C ILE A 324 5.18 3.20 23.40
N TYR A 325 5.26 4.47 23.81
CA TYR A 325 6.28 5.37 23.30
C TYR A 325 7.36 5.61 24.36
N ILE A 326 8.61 5.30 24.01
CA ILE A 326 9.75 5.46 24.91
C ILE A 326 10.61 6.64 24.43
N PRO A 327 10.80 7.70 25.23
CA PRO A 327 11.71 8.78 24.87
C PRO A 327 13.16 8.31 25.01
N SER A 328 14.02 8.70 24.06
CA SER A 328 15.45 8.41 24.11
C SER A 328 16.24 9.69 24.41
N PRO A 329 17.20 9.66 25.36
CA PRO A 329 18.08 10.80 25.64
C PRO A 329 19.17 10.98 24.57
N LEU A 330 19.33 10.00 23.67
CA LEU A 330 20.29 10.01 22.56
C LEU A 330 19.55 9.82 21.24
N ASP A 331 20.13 10.35 20.16
CA ASP A 331 19.62 10.10 18.82
C ASP A 331 19.65 8.61 18.51
N VAL A 332 18.51 8.08 18.09
CA VAL A 332 18.34 6.70 17.62
C VAL A 332 18.16 6.75 16.11
N GLU A 333 18.78 5.81 15.39
CA GLU A 333 18.63 5.76 13.95
C GLU A 333 17.17 5.62 13.52
N VAL A 334 16.86 6.15 12.32
CA VAL A 334 15.57 5.89 11.68
C VAL A 334 15.51 4.42 11.28
N SER A 335 14.56 3.69 11.86
CA SER A 335 14.25 2.31 11.51
C SER A 335 12.75 2.11 11.56
N LEU A 336 12.17 1.61 10.48
CA LEU A 336 10.82 1.03 10.51
C LEU A 336 10.88 -0.42 10.99
N ILE A 337 9.76 -1.13 10.85
CA ILE A 337 9.58 -2.49 11.36
C ILE A 337 10.47 -3.45 10.58
N GLN A 338 11.32 -4.20 11.29
CA GLN A 338 12.20 -5.23 10.73
C GLN A 338 12.19 -6.47 11.60
N VAL A 339 12.36 -6.30 12.91
CA VAL A 339 12.25 -7.36 13.92
C VAL A 339 10.83 -7.43 14.44
N VAL A 340 10.32 -8.64 14.53
CA VAL A 340 8.98 -8.94 15.03
C VAL A 340 9.01 -10.14 15.97
N GLY A 341 8.21 -10.06 17.02
CA GLY A 341 7.92 -11.17 17.94
C GLY A 341 6.52 -11.71 17.68
N ILE A 342 6.42 -12.97 17.29
CA ILE A 342 5.16 -13.66 17.03
C ILE A 342 4.88 -14.59 18.20
N THR A 343 3.86 -14.29 19.00
CA THR A 343 3.55 -15.08 20.21
C THR A 343 2.59 -16.23 19.91
N PRO A 344 2.60 -17.32 20.71
CA PRO A 344 1.64 -18.42 20.55
C PRO A 344 0.17 -18.02 20.71
N VAL A 345 -0.10 -16.90 21.39
CA VAL A 345 -1.45 -16.35 21.57
C VAL A 345 -1.89 -15.44 20.41
N GLY A 346 -1.06 -15.29 19.38
CA GLY A 346 -1.37 -14.53 18.17
C GLY A 346 -1.10 -13.03 18.29
N SER A 347 -0.31 -12.60 19.27
CA SER A 347 0.17 -11.22 19.35
C SER A 347 1.39 -11.03 18.47
N TYR A 348 1.46 -9.87 17.83
CA TYR A 348 2.57 -9.44 17.02
C TYR A 348 3.21 -8.23 17.68
N ILE A 349 4.47 -8.37 18.08
CA ILE A 349 5.24 -7.32 18.74
C ILE A 349 6.23 -6.78 17.73
N GLU A 350 6.15 -5.50 17.43
CA GLU A 350 7.01 -4.83 16.45
C GLU A 350 7.45 -3.47 16.97
N ALA A 351 8.54 -2.93 16.45
CA ALA A 351 9.04 -1.63 16.90
C ALA A 351 9.60 -0.81 15.74
N ALA A 352 9.52 0.50 15.88
CA ALA A 352 10.18 1.47 15.01
C ALA A 352 10.89 2.53 15.87
N SER A 353 11.86 3.23 15.28
CA SER A 353 12.63 4.30 15.91
C SER A 353 12.93 5.41 14.89
N GLY A 354 13.23 6.61 15.38
CA GLY A 354 13.82 7.70 14.60
C GLY A 354 13.00 8.26 13.42
N ALA A 355 11.96 7.56 12.96
CA ALA A 355 10.97 8.14 12.07
C ALA A 355 10.32 9.31 12.81
N ASN A 356 10.11 10.43 12.10
CA ASN A 356 9.53 11.67 12.63
C ASN A 356 8.09 11.43 13.17
N PHE A 357 7.98 10.78 14.32
CA PHE A 357 6.75 10.55 15.09
C PHE A 357 6.49 11.68 16.10
N GLY A 358 7.29 12.75 16.05
CA GLY A 358 7.16 13.94 16.87
C GLY A 358 7.03 15.20 16.00
N SER A 359 6.17 16.13 16.43
CA SER A 359 5.95 17.41 15.76
C SER A 359 7.21 18.28 15.84
N PRO A 360 7.72 18.85 14.73
CA PRO A 360 8.43 20.10 14.81
C PRO A 360 7.49 21.13 15.44
N ALA A 361 8.01 22.01 16.29
CA ALA A 361 7.22 23.02 16.98
C ALA A 361 6.36 23.82 15.98
N GLY A 362 5.03 23.63 16.06
CA GLY A 362 4.05 24.31 15.21
C GLY A 362 3.61 23.50 13.99
N MET A 363 2.46 22.81 14.14
CA MET A 363 1.57 22.30 13.09
C MET A 363 1.83 20.86 12.58
N GLN A 364 1.00 19.90 13.03
CA GLN A 364 0.19 18.92 12.27
C GLN A 364 -0.04 17.63 13.08
N SER A 365 -1.31 17.22 13.21
CA SER A 365 -1.71 15.95 13.83
C SER A 365 -1.11 14.76 13.06
N PHE A 366 -0.51 13.81 13.77
CA PHE A 366 0.07 12.58 13.19
C PHE A 366 -0.96 11.42 13.13
N GLY A 367 -2.24 11.72 13.34
CA GLY A 367 -3.32 10.73 13.32
C GLY A 367 -3.02 9.53 14.22
N MET A 368 -3.02 8.33 13.65
CA MET A 368 -2.81 7.06 14.36
C MET A 368 -1.48 6.95 15.12
N PHE A 369 -0.49 7.79 14.83
CA PHE A 369 0.82 7.78 15.48
C PHE A 369 1.05 8.96 16.43
N GLU A 370 0.02 9.80 16.67
CA GLU A 370 0.15 10.99 17.50
C GLU A 370 0.34 10.64 18.99
N PRO A 371 1.44 11.09 19.60
CA PRO A 371 1.61 11.04 21.04
C PRO A 371 0.70 12.07 21.71
N GLN A 372 -0.02 11.68 22.77
CA GLN A 372 -0.93 12.58 23.49
C GLN A 372 -0.22 13.67 24.33
N GLU A 373 1.12 13.67 24.40
CA GLU A 373 1.89 14.70 25.10
C GLU A 373 2.97 15.33 24.21
N ASN A 374 3.22 16.63 24.39
CA ASN A 374 4.25 17.37 23.68
C ASN A 374 5.64 16.98 24.21
N SER A 375 6.26 15.97 23.62
CA SER A 375 7.71 15.76 23.77
C SER A 375 8.32 15.31 22.44
N SER A 376 9.53 15.76 22.16
CA SER A 376 10.27 15.46 20.95
C SER A 376 11.03 14.14 21.12
N LEU A 377 10.80 13.20 20.19
CA LEU A 377 11.38 11.85 20.06
C LEU A 377 10.64 10.75 20.81
N TYR A 378 9.94 9.92 20.04
CA TYR A 378 9.18 8.78 20.53
C TYR A 378 9.62 7.50 19.81
N VAL A 379 9.77 6.43 20.56
CA VAL A 379 10.01 5.08 20.05
C VAL A 379 8.74 4.25 20.25
N PRO A 380 7.93 3.97 19.20
CA PRO A 380 6.78 3.09 19.32
C PRO A 380 7.19 1.62 19.40
N ILE A 381 6.88 0.96 20.52
CA ILE A 381 6.70 -0.49 20.60
C ILE A 381 5.22 -0.77 20.37
N LYS A 382 4.91 -1.53 19.32
CA LYS A 382 3.55 -1.90 18.95
C LYS A 382 3.26 -3.34 19.33
N VAL A 383 2.07 -3.54 19.90
CA VAL A 383 1.48 -4.87 20.08
C VAL A 383 0.17 -4.89 19.29
N THR A 384 0.10 -5.73 18.25
CA THR A 384 -1.16 -6.02 17.55
C THR A 384 -1.64 -7.42 17.93
N GLN A 385 -2.96 -7.60 18.06
CA GLN A 385 -3.56 -8.91 18.33
C GLN A 385 -4.25 -9.42 17.07
N ALA A 386 -3.94 -10.63 16.64
CA ALA A 386 -4.69 -11.30 15.58
C ALA A 386 -6.09 -11.68 16.09
N TRP A 387 -7.15 -11.30 15.36
CA TRP A 387 -8.49 -11.78 15.62
C TRP A 387 -8.54 -13.30 15.42
N ARG A 388 -8.84 -14.06 16.49
CA ARG A 388 -9.37 -15.42 16.33
C ARG A 388 -10.86 -15.28 16.08
N SER A 389 -11.33 -15.80 14.95
CA SER A 389 -12.75 -16.05 14.70
C SER A 389 -13.30 -16.87 15.87
N PHE A 390 -14.02 -16.22 16.79
CA PHE A 390 -14.94 -16.93 17.64
C PHE A 390 -16.16 -17.22 16.77
N SER A 391 -16.27 -18.45 16.28
CA SER A 391 -17.55 -18.96 15.82
C SER A 391 -18.55 -18.76 16.96
N LYS A 392 -19.49 -17.82 16.78
CA LYS A 392 -20.66 -17.73 17.67
C LYS A 392 -21.36 -19.09 17.59
N GLN A 393 -21.46 -19.77 18.73
CA GLN A 393 -22.42 -20.84 18.94
C GLN A 393 -23.84 -20.29 18.78
#